data_AF-A0A1G2U8L0-F1
#
_entry.id   AF-A0A1G2U8L0-F1
#
_cell.length_a   1.000
_cell.length_b   1.000
_cell.length_c   1.000
_cell.angle_alpha   90.00
_cell.angle_beta   90.00
_cell.angle_gamma   90.00
#
_symmetry.space_group_name_H-M   'P 1'
#
loop_
_entity.id
_entity.type
_entity.pdbx_description
1 polymer ?
#
loop_
_entity_poly.entity_id
_entity_poly.type
_entity_poly.pdbx_seq_one_letter_code
_entity_poly.pdbx_strand_id
1 'polypeptide(L)'
;MKTNNRQLTTNNGFTLIELLTAVSIFSIVMVVSMGSIVGIFDANRKSRALKTVISNLNLALESMSKEMRFGKDYHCGSSGSDLTPRNCSSGDSYLSFKASDDSQVTYRLSGQSIEKRVDSESYIAVTAPEIVIDDLTFYTLGAGTSDTLQPKIIMKLKAHSGDGKGRSDLSLQTLVSQRVPDL
;
A
#
# COMPACT_ATOMS: atom_id res chain seq x y z
N MET A 1 -11.02 83.38 24.10
CA MET A 1 -10.44 83.20 22.74
C MET A 1 -9.68 81.88 22.74
N LYS A 2 -10.26 80.80 22.21
CA LYS A 2 -9.62 79.46 22.16
C LYS A 2 -9.03 79.25 20.76
N THR A 3 -7.71 79.20 20.66
CA THR A 3 -6.99 78.83 19.43
C THR A 3 -7.00 77.32 19.28
N ASN A 4 -7.56 76.84 18.17
CA ASN A 4 -7.70 75.43 17.85
C ASN A 4 -6.49 75.00 17.01
N ASN A 5 -5.50 74.36 17.65
CA ASN A 5 -4.31 73.84 16.96
C ASN A 5 -4.67 72.55 16.22
N ARG A 6 -4.94 72.64 14.92
CA ARG A 6 -4.98 71.46 14.04
C ARG A 6 -3.56 71.05 13.70
N GLN A 7 -3.11 69.91 14.23
CA GLN A 7 -1.91 69.24 13.73
C GLN A 7 -2.20 68.71 12.32
N LEU A 8 -1.48 69.21 11.32
CA LEU A 8 -1.50 68.66 9.97
C LEU A 8 -0.69 67.36 9.98
N THR A 9 -1.34 66.22 9.77
CA THR A 9 -0.67 64.94 9.59
C THR A 9 0.01 64.92 8.22
N THR A 10 1.33 64.88 8.20
CA THR A 10 2.12 64.71 6.98
C THR A 10 1.91 63.30 6.42
N ASN A 11 1.22 63.20 5.29
CA ASN A 11 1.17 61.97 4.50
C ASN A 11 2.49 61.85 3.73
N ASN A 12 3.42 61.05 4.26
CA ASN A 12 4.67 60.74 3.57
C ASN A 12 4.37 59.72 2.47
N GLY A 13 4.47 60.15 1.21
CA GLY A 13 4.39 59.26 0.04
C GLY A 13 5.73 58.61 -0.27
N PHE A 14 5.69 57.46 -0.95
CA PHE A 14 6.90 56.79 -1.45
C PHE A 14 7.40 57.47 -2.72
N THR A 15 8.72 57.57 -2.86
CA THR A 15 9.36 57.99 -4.10
C THR A 15 9.30 56.88 -5.15
N LEU A 16 9.37 57.25 -6.43
CA LEU A 16 9.42 56.28 -7.53
C LEU A 16 10.58 55.29 -7.39
N ILE A 17 11.74 55.76 -6.89
CA ILE A 17 12.92 54.92 -6.71
C ILE A 17 12.75 53.92 -5.55
N GLU A 18 12.04 54.29 -4.47
CA GLU A 18 11.68 53.36 -3.38
C GLU A 18 10.71 52.28 -3.86
N LEU A 19 9.73 52.63 -4.70
CA LEU A 19 8.81 51.65 -5.27
C LEU A 19 9.56 50.65 -6.18
N LEU A 20 10.46 51.15 -7.04
CA LEU A 20 11.25 50.31 -7.95
C LEU A 20 12.16 49.34 -7.19
N THR A 21 12.84 49.81 -6.15
CA THR A 21 13.71 48.97 -5.32
C THR A 21 12.90 47.94 -4.52
N ALA A 22 11.77 48.32 -3.94
CA ALA A 22 10.89 47.41 -3.20
C ALA A 22 10.34 46.28 -4.09
N VAL A 23 9.83 46.60 -5.29
CA VAL A 23 9.31 45.59 -6.23
C VAL A 23 10.41 44.66 -6.72
N SER A 24 11.60 45.19 -6.98
CA SER A 24 12.75 44.40 -7.43
C SER A 24 13.16 43.37 -6.39
N ILE A 25 13.32 43.79 -5.12
CA ILE A 25 13.70 42.90 -4.02
C ILE A 25 12.59 41.87 -3.74
N PHE A 26 11.33 42.31 -3.73
CA PHE A 26 10.19 41.40 -3.52
C PHE A 26 10.13 40.31 -4.59
N SER A 27 10.33 40.68 -5.86
CA SER A 27 10.29 39.72 -6.98
C SER A 27 11.38 38.66 -6.87
N ILE A 28 12.60 39.05 -6.48
CA ILE A 28 13.71 38.10 -6.26
C ILE A 28 13.36 37.10 -5.16
N VAL A 29 12.84 37.59 -4.02
CA VAL A 29 12.43 36.74 -2.89
C VAL A 29 11.31 35.77 -3.30
N MET A 30 10.35 36.24 -4.09
CA MET A 30 9.22 35.43 -4.56
C MET A 30 9.71 34.29 -5.48
N VAL A 31 10.64 34.55 -6.40
CA VAL A 31 11.22 33.52 -7.29
C VAL A 31 11.96 32.45 -6.49
N VAL A 32 12.78 32.85 -5.52
CA VAL A 32 13.49 31.90 -4.63
C VAL A 32 12.49 31.03 -3.86
N SER A 33 11.42 31.63 -3.34
CA SER A 33 10.37 30.92 -2.59
C SER A 33 9.60 29.92 -3.46
N MET A 34 9.32 30.29 -4.72
CA MET A 34 8.61 29.44 -5.68
C MET A 34 9.39 28.15 -5.98
N GLY A 35 10.73 28.21 -6.03
CA GLY A 35 11.58 27.03 -6.22
C GLY A 35 11.34 25.96 -5.16
N SER A 36 11.21 26.35 -3.90
CA SER A 36 10.89 25.43 -2.79
C SER A 36 9.49 24.81 -2.92
N ILE A 37 8.51 25.59 -3.38
CA ILE A 37 7.13 25.12 -3.55
C ILE A 37 7.04 24.03 -4.62
N VAL A 38 7.77 24.19 -5.74
CA VAL A 38 7.82 23.17 -6.80
C VAL A 38 8.38 21.85 -6.26
N GLY A 39 9.46 21.89 -5.47
CA GLY A 39 10.02 20.70 -4.84
C GLY A 39 9.04 20.00 -3.88
N ILE A 40 8.24 20.78 -3.14
CA ILE A 40 7.18 20.24 -2.28
C ILE A 40 6.09 19.56 -3.10
N PHE A 41 5.72 20.10 -4.27
CA PHE A 41 4.72 19.46 -5.13
C PHE A 41 5.20 18.13 -5.70
N ASP A 42 6.45 18.04 -6.14
CA ASP A 42 7.03 16.78 -6.61
C ASP A 42 7.09 15.72 -5.50
N ALA A 43 7.53 16.12 -4.30
CA ALA A 43 7.53 15.24 -3.13
C ALA A 43 6.11 14.76 -2.77
N ASN A 44 5.13 15.67 -2.81
CA ASN A 44 3.72 15.34 -2.55
C ASN A 44 3.15 14.39 -3.61
N ARG A 45 3.47 14.59 -4.89
CA ARG A 45 3.04 13.71 -5.98
C ARG A 45 3.59 12.29 -5.78
N LYS A 46 4.87 12.15 -5.43
CA LYS A 46 5.49 10.85 -5.12
C LYS A 46 4.85 10.20 -3.89
N SER A 47 4.62 10.97 -2.82
CA SER A 47 3.96 10.47 -1.61
C SER A 47 2.53 9.98 -1.88
N ARG A 48 1.77 10.68 -2.73
CA ARG A 48 0.41 10.25 -3.12
C ARG A 48 0.42 8.93 -3.86
N ALA A 49 1.31 8.76 -4.85
CA ALA A 49 1.43 7.50 -5.58
C ALA A 49 1.77 6.32 -4.66
N LEU A 50 2.74 6.51 -3.76
CA LEU A 50 3.11 5.52 -2.74
C LEU A 50 1.95 5.14 -1.83
N LYS A 51 1.16 6.12 -1.36
CA LYS A 51 0.01 5.88 -0.50
C LYS A 51 -1.06 5.04 -1.20
N THR A 52 -1.33 5.30 -2.48
CA THR A 52 -2.29 4.48 -3.25
C THR A 52 -1.83 3.03 -3.34
N VAL A 53 -0.55 2.81 -3.65
CA VAL A 53 0.04 1.46 -3.73
C VAL A 53 -0.08 0.73 -2.39
N ILE A 54 0.33 1.37 -1.29
CA ILE A 54 0.24 0.79 0.07
C ILE A 54 -1.23 0.49 0.43
N SER A 55 -2.16 1.38 0.11
CA SER A 55 -3.59 1.20 0.41
C SER A 55 -4.17 -0.01 -0.32
N ASN A 56 -3.89 -0.13 -1.63
CA ASN A 56 -4.35 -1.26 -2.44
C ASN A 56 -3.75 -2.59 -1.97
N LEU A 57 -2.45 -2.61 -1.64
CA LEU A 57 -1.79 -3.80 -1.10
C LEU A 57 -2.32 -4.20 0.27
N ASN A 58 -2.55 -3.23 1.16
CA ASN A 58 -3.15 -3.49 2.47
C ASN A 58 -4.56 -4.06 2.32
N LEU A 59 -5.39 -3.52 1.41
CA LEU A 59 -6.72 -4.04 1.16
C LEU A 59 -6.67 -5.51 0.68
N ALA A 60 -5.78 -5.81 -0.26
CA ALA A 60 -5.58 -7.18 -0.74
C ALA A 60 -5.14 -8.12 0.38
N LEU A 61 -4.11 -7.73 1.16
CA LEU A 61 -3.59 -8.52 2.28
C LEU A 61 -4.61 -8.69 3.41
N GLU A 62 -5.43 -7.68 3.69
CA GLU A 62 -6.49 -7.75 4.70
C GLU A 62 -7.58 -8.73 4.26
N SER A 63 -8.01 -8.65 3.00
CA SER A 63 -8.99 -9.60 2.43
C SER A 63 -8.46 -11.03 2.48
N MET A 64 -7.22 -11.25 2.04
CA MET A 64 -6.54 -12.54 2.11
C MET A 64 -6.44 -13.04 3.56
N SER A 65 -5.98 -12.19 4.47
CA SER A 65 -5.81 -12.54 5.88
C SER A 65 -7.13 -12.92 6.54
N LYS A 66 -8.21 -12.20 6.22
CA LYS A 66 -9.55 -12.47 6.74
C LYS A 66 -10.06 -13.83 6.28
N GLU A 67 -9.96 -14.13 4.99
CA GLU A 67 -10.39 -15.42 4.44
C GLU A 67 -9.54 -16.57 4.99
N MET A 68 -8.22 -16.39 5.04
CA MET A 68 -7.31 -17.39 5.61
C MET A 68 -7.57 -17.61 7.10
N ARG A 69 -7.91 -16.58 7.87
CA ARG A 69 -8.16 -16.70 9.32
C ARG A 69 -9.30 -17.65 9.63
N PHE A 70 -10.37 -17.65 8.83
CA PHE A 70 -11.54 -18.52 9.03
C PHE A 70 -11.52 -19.77 8.14
N GLY A 71 -10.45 -19.95 7.37
CA GLY A 71 -10.27 -21.13 6.53
C GLY A 71 -9.91 -22.38 7.33
N LYS A 72 -9.93 -23.54 6.67
CA LYS A 72 -9.49 -24.84 7.15
C LYS A 72 -8.83 -25.63 6.02
N ASP A 73 -8.19 -26.75 6.35
CA ASP A 73 -7.54 -27.64 5.38
C ASP A 73 -6.55 -26.92 4.47
N TYR A 74 -5.57 -26.22 5.07
CA TYR A 74 -4.59 -25.46 4.31
C TYR A 74 -3.64 -26.38 3.55
N HIS A 75 -3.58 -26.18 2.25
CA HIS A 75 -2.67 -26.84 1.33
C HIS A 75 -1.71 -25.81 0.76
N CYS A 76 -0.44 -25.90 1.17
CA CYS A 76 0.59 -25.05 0.61
C CYS A 76 1.52 -25.83 -0.33
N GLY A 77 1.64 -25.29 -1.53
CA GLY A 77 2.52 -25.75 -2.58
C GLY A 77 1.97 -26.81 -3.53
N SER A 78 2.48 -26.82 -4.77
CA SER A 78 1.98 -27.56 -5.93
C SER A 78 0.61 -27.09 -6.46
N SER A 79 0.55 -26.78 -7.76
CA SER A 79 -0.70 -26.49 -8.46
C SER A 79 -1.44 -27.80 -8.79
N GLY A 80 -2.39 -28.20 -7.95
CA GLY A 80 -3.19 -29.40 -8.15
C GLY A 80 -4.58 -29.29 -7.51
N SER A 81 -5.48 -30.19 -7.88
CA SER A 81 -6.82 -30.33 -7.29
C SER A 81 -6.81 -31.02 -5.93
N ASP A 82 -5.66 -31.54 -5.50
CA ASP A 82 -5.53 -32.27 -4.24
C ASP A 82 -5.48 -31.30 -3.06
N LEU A 83 -6.61 -31.19 -2.35
CA LEU A 83 -6.78 -30.39 -1.14
C LEU A 83 -6.18 -31.05 0.12
N THR A 84 -5.22 -31.97 -0.02
CA THR A 84 -4.66 -32.67 1.14
C THR A 84 -3.88 -31.68 2.00
N PRO A 85 -4.22 -31.47 3.28
CA PRO A 85 -3.56 -30.46 4.10
C PRO A 85 -2.04 -30.65 4.15
N ARG A 86 -1.28 -29.60 3.86
CA ARG A 86 0.18 -29.67 3.66
C ARG A 86 0.87 -28.39 4.14
N ASN A 87 1.92 -28.59 4.93
CA ASN A 87 2.85 -27.53 5.35
C ASN A 87 3.88 -27.21 4.26
N CYS A 88 4.31 -25.94 4.23
CA CYS A 88 5.42 -25.47 3.39
C CYS A 88 6.37 -24.61 4.25
N SER A 89 7.38 -25.25 4.84
CA SER A 89 8.39 -24.55 5.65
C SER A 89 9.42 -23.80 4.79
N SER A 90 9.65 -24.25 3.55
CA SER A 90 10.50 -23.57 2.56
C SER A 90 9.80 -22.39 1.86
N GLY A 91 8.48 -22.28 2.04
CA GLY A 91 7.64 -21.33 1.34
C GLY A 91 7.23 -21.78 -0.07
N ASP A 92 6.06 -21.33 -0.52
CA ASP A 92 5.57 -21.52 -1.90
C ASP A 92 4.70 -20.32 -2.33
N SER A 93 4.55 -20.05 -3.62
CA SER A 93 3.71 -18.98 -4.16
C SER A 93 2.25 -19.42 -4.37
N TYR A 94 1.91 -20.64 -3.99
CA TYR A 94 0.58 -21.23 -4.11
C TYR A 94 0.03 -21.65 -2.74
N LEU A 95 -1.20 -21.23 -2.45
CA LEU A 95 -1.91 -21.61 -1.23
C LEU A 95 -3.38 -21.85 -1.56
N SER A 96 -3.90 -23.02 -1.17
CA SER A 96 -5.31 -23.36 -1.26
C SER A 96 -5.86 -23.75 0.12
N PHE A 97 -7.11 -23.44 0.39
CA PHE A 97 -7.79 -23.80 1.63
C PHE A 97 -9.31 -23.82 1.42
N LYS A 98 -10.03 -24.44 2.35
CA LYS A 98 -11.49 -24.34 2.40
C LYS A 98 -11.91 -23.14 3.23
N ALA A 99 -12.75 -22.28 2.68
CA ALA A 99 -13.37 -21.18 3.42
C ALA A 99 -14.45 -21.68 4.39
N SER A 100 -15.05 -20.76 5.16
CA SER A 100 -16.09 -21.08 6.14
C SER A 100 -17.37 -21.65 5.54
N ASP A 101 -17.63 -21.38 4.26
CA ASP A 101 -18.75 -21.89 3.47
C ASP A 101 -18.42 -23.21 2.72
N ASP A 102 -17.27 -23.83 3.04
CA ASP A 102 -16.70 -25.01 2.40
C ASP A 102 -16.25 -24.81 0.93
N SER A 103 -16.29 -23.58 0.41
CA SER A 103 -15.73 -23.25 -0.91
C SER A 103 -14.21 -23.34 -0.91
N GLN A 104 -13.63 -23.85 -2.00
CA GLN A 104 -12.18 -23.92 -2.17
C GLN A 104 -11.65 -22.57 -2.62
N VAL A 105 -10.93 -21.87 -1.75
CA VAL A 105 -10.23 -20.63 -2.12
C VAL A 105 -8.78 -20.96 -2.45
N THR A 106 -8.30 -20.43 -3.57
CA THR A 106 -6.92 -20.60 -4.03
C THR A 106 -6.31 -19.25 -4.34
N TYR A 107 -5.15 -18.97 -3.74
CA TYR A 107 -4.32 -17.82 -4.04
C TYR A 107 -3.04 -18.26 -4.73
N ARG A 108 -2.63 -17.54 -5.77
CA ARG A 108 -1.36 -17.75 -6.45
C ARG A 108 -0.76 -16.44 -6.96
N LEU A 109 0.55 -16.45 -7.15
CA LEU A 109 1.21 -15.48 -8.01
C LEU A 109 1.15 -15.96 -9.46
N SER A 110 0.63 -15.12 -10.35
CA SER A 110 0.57 -15.40 -11.79
C SER A 110 1.11 -14.19 -12.54
N GLY A 111 2.28 -14.35 -13.17
CA GLY A 111 2.99 -13.23 -13.79
C GLY A 111 3.40 -12.18 -12.74
N GLN A 112 2.65 -11.07 -12.69
CA GLN A 112 2.94 -9.89 -11.87
C GLN A 112 1.77 -9.51 -10.93
N SER A 113 0.73 -10.32 -10.83
CA SER A 113 -0.44 -10.06 -9.97
C SER A 113 -0.75 -11.24 -9.07
N ILE A 114 -1.33 -10.95 -7.90
CA ILE A 114 -1.93 -11.98 -7.06
C ILE A 114 -3.30 -12.31 -7.65
N GLU A 115 -3.51 -13.58 -7.93
CA GLU A 115 -4.79 -14.09 -8.40
C GLU A 115 -5.47 -14.92 -7.32
N LYS A 116 -6.80 -14.81 -7.27
CA LYS A 116 -7.70 -15.63 -6.47
C LYS A 116 -8.58 -16.45 -7.38
N ARG A 117 -8.86 -17.68 -6.99
CA ARG A 117 -9.94 -18.51 -7.54
C ARG A 117 -10.82 -18.99 -6.39
N VAL A 118 -12.13 -19.01 -6.61
CA VAL A 118 -13.10 -19.68 -5.76
C VAL A 118 -13.62 -20.90 -6.50
N ASP A 119 -13.58 -22.06 -5.86
CA ASP A 119 -13.92 -23.35 -6.43
C ASP A 119 -13.22 -23.62 -7.77
N SER A 120 -14.01 -23.90 -8.81
CA SER A 120 -13.55 -24.18 -10.18
C SER A 120 -13.71 -22.98 -11.11
N GLU A 121 -13.92 -21.79 -10.57
CA GLU A 121 -14.06 -20.57 -11.38
C GLU A 121 -12.73 -20.14 -12.03
N SER A 122 -12.79 -19.10 -12.86
CA SER A 122 -11.59 -18.48 -13.42
C SER A 122 -10.83 -17.70 -12.35
N TYR A 123 -9.51 -17.63 -12.52
CA TYR A 123 -8.67 -16.79 -11.68
C TYR A 123 -8.97 -15.30 -11.92
N ILE A 124 -9.14 -14.55 -10.84
CA ILE A 124 -9.37 -13.11 -10.83
C ILE A 124 -8.20 -12.41 -10.12
N ALA A 125 -7.77 -11.27 -10.64
CA ALA A 125 -6.74 -10.47 -9.99
C ALA A 125 -7.27 -9.81 -8.71
N VAL A 126 -6.52 -9.93 -7.62
CA VAL A 126 -6.82 -9.32 -6.32
C VAL A 126 -6.09 -7.98 -6.17
N THR A 127 -4.92 -7.86 -6.80
CA THR A 127 -4.09 -6.66 -6.79
C THR A 127 -4.44 -5.72 -7.94
N ALA A 128 -4.30 -4.42 -7.70
CA ALA A 128 -4.51 -3.40 -8.72
C ALA A 128 -3.44 -3.47 -9.83
N PRO A 129 -3.78 -3.14 -11.10
CA PRO A 129 -2.89 -3.30 -12.25
C PRO A 129 -1.67 -2.37 -12.24
N GLU A 130 -1.72 -1.26 -11.50
CA GLU A 130 -0.60 -0.33 -11.32
C GLU A 130 0.50 -0.83 -10.35
N ILE A 131 0.30 -2.00 -9.73
CA ILE A 131 1.21 -2.61 -8.77
C ILE A 131 1.77 -3.89 -9.37
N VAL A 132 3.09 -3.98 -9.39
CA VAL A 132 3.80 -5.16 -9.86
C VAL A 132 4.25 -5.97 -8.66
N ILE A 133 3.83 -7.23 -8.59
CA ILE A 133 4.25 -8.18 -7.55
C ILE A 133 5.52 -8.89 -8.02
N ASP A 134 6.63 -8.65 -7.32
CA ASP A 134 7.92 -9.29 -7.61
C ASP A 134 8.00 -10.70 -7.01
N ASP A 135 7.46 -10.85 -5.80
CA ASP A 135 7.60 -12.08 -5.01
C ASP A 135 6.41 -12.21 -4.05
N LEU A 136 5.83 -13.40 -4.03
CA LEU A 136 4.78 -13.80 -3.08
C LEU A 136 5.16 -15.16 -2.55
N THR A 137 5.33 -15.25 -1.25
CA THR A 137 5.64 -16.51 -0.57
C THR A 137 4.70 -16.71 0.61
N PHE A 138 4.04 -17.85 0.62
CA PHE A 138 3.28 -18.38 1.73
C PHE A 138 4.13 -19.40 2.47
N TYR A 139 4.16 -19.30 3.80
CA TYR A 139 4.69 -20.34 4.67
C TYR A 139 3.54 -20.85 5.52
N THR A 140 3.34 -22.16 5.58
CA THR A 140 2.31 -22.78 6.40
C THR A 140 2.93 -23.72 7.41
N LEU A 141 2.45 -23.61 8.65
CA LEU A 141 2.91 -24.36 9.81
C LEU A 141 1.69 -24.93 10.53
N GLY A 142 1.72 -26.18 10.95
CA GLY A 142 0.61 -26.82 11.68
C GLY A 142 -0.61 -27.18 10.82
N ALA A 143 -0.52 -27.12 9.50
CA ALA A 143 -1.57 -27.55 8.57
C ALA A 143 -1.61 -29.07 8.34
N GLY A 144 -0.68 -29.84 8.92
CA GLY A 144 -0.66 -31.30 8.76
C GLY A 144 -1.82 -31.97 9.50
N THR A 145 -2.40 -33.02 8.92
CA THR A 145 -3.54 -33.75 9.49
C THR A 145 -3.23 -34.49 10.81
N SER A 146 -1.97 -34.59 11.20
CA SER A 146 -1.51 -35.27 12.42
C SER A 146 -1.07 -34.33 13.55
N ASP A 147 -1.03 -33.02 13.31
CA ASP A 147 -0.52 -32.07 14.29
C ASP A 147 -1.67 -31.47 15.11
N THR A 148 -1.51 -31.40 16.43
CA THR A 148 -2.42 -30.69 17.34
C THR A 148 -2.15 -29.18 17.40
N LEU A 149 -1.29 -28.67 16.52
CA LEU A 149 -0.92 -27.28 16.46
C LEU A 149 -1.97 -26.47 15.70
N GLN A 150 -2.31 -25.30 16.23
CA GLN A 150 -3.12 -24.34 15.48
C GLN A 150 -2.37 -23.91 14.20
N PRO A 151 -2.96 -24.09 13.00
CA PRO A 151 -2.36 -23.66 11.75
C PRO A 151 -2.04 -22.17 11.73
N LYS A 152 -0.84 -21.86 11.22
CA LYS A 152 -0.35 -20.49 11.03
C LYS A 152 0.16 -20.33 9.61
N ILE A 153 -0.15 -19.19 9.02
CA ILE A 153 0.25 -18.82 7.67
C ILE A 153 1.06 -17.53 7.77
N ILE A 154 2.28 -17.53 7.24
CA ILE A 154 3.06 -16.32 7.03
C ILE A 154 2.98 -15.98 5.56
N MET A 155 2.46 -14.81 5.25
CA MET A 155 2.47 -14.24 3.92
C MET A 155 3.62 -13.25 3.84
N LYS A 156 4.48 -13.41 2.85
CA LYS A 156 5.54 -12.46 2.52
C LYS A 156 5.33 -11.98 1.10
N LEU A 157 5.32 -10.66 0.94
CA LEU A 157 5.09 -9.98 -0.32
C LEU A 157 6.24 -9.02 -0.59
N LYS A 158 6.70 -8.98 -1.84
CA LYS A 158 7.48 -7.88 -2.39
C LYS A 158 6.79 -7.38 -3.64
N ALA A 159 6.67 -6.07 -3.72
CA ALA A 159 6.04 -5.39 -4.83
C ALA A 159 6.77 -4.08 -5.12
N HIS A 160 6.64 -3.60 -6.33
CA HIS A 160 7.10 -2.27 -6.69
C HIS A 160 6.06 -1.53 -7.53
N SER A 161 6.22 -0.21 -7.56
CA SER A 161 5.44 0.67 -8.43
C SER A 161 6.35 1.67 -9.14
N GLY A 162 6.05 1.93 -10.40
CA GLY A 162 6.86 2.74 -11.30
C GLY A 162 8.09 2.00 -11.83
N ASP A 163 8.76 2.62 -12.80
CA ASP A 163 9.95 2.07 -13.45
C ASP A 163 11.15 3.05 -13.36
N GLY A 164 12.37 2.53 -13.49
CA GLY A 164 13.62 3.28 -13.50
C GLY A 164 13.80 4.14 -12.25
N LYS A 165 14.09 5.44 -12.44
CA LYS A 165 14.34 6.42 -11.35
C LYS A 165 13.11 6.73 -10.49
N GLY A 166 11.92 6.33 -10.94
CA GLY A 166 10.65 6.47 -10.21
C GLY A 166 10.25 5.23 -9.42
N ARG A 167 11.01 4.13 -9.54
CA ARG A 167 10.71 2.86 -8.87
C ARG A 167 10.66 3.04 -7.36
N SER A 168 9.61 2.49 -6.77
CA SER A 168 9.45 2.41 -5.33
C SER A 168 9.12 1.00 -4.93
N ASP A 169 10.01 0.40 -4.13
CA ASP A 169 9.87 -0.97 -3.64
C ASP A 169 9.17 -1.00 -2.28
N LEU A 170 8.35 -2.03 -2.08
CA LEU A 170 7.66 -2.32 -0.83
C LEU A 170 7.81 -3.80 -0.51
N SER A 171 8.08 -4.11 0.75
CA SER A 171 7.98 -5.48 1.27
C SER A 171 7.07 -5.50 2.48
N LEU A 172 6.10 -6.40 2.46
CA LEU A 172 5.13 -6.60 3.53
C LEU A 172 5.19 -8.06 3.98
N GLN A 173 5.01 -8.25 5.29
CA GLN A 173 4.91 -9.58 5.85
C GLN A 173 3.81 -9.60 6.92
N THR A 174 2.95 -10.60 6.85
CA THR A 174 1.81 -10.76 7.76
C THR A 174 1.71 -12.21 8.22
N LEU A 175 1.45 -12.41 9.50
CA LEU A 175 1.15 -13.74 10.05
C LEU A 175 -0.34 -13.82 10.38
N VAL A 176 -0.96 -14.91 9.94
CA VAL A 176 -2.37 -15.23 10.16
C VAL A 176 -2.43 -16.54 10.94
N SER A 177 -3.15 -16.53 12.06
CA SER A 177 -3.46 -17.75 12.82
C SER A 177 -4.89 -18.17 12.49
N GLN A 178 -5.12 -19.46 12.30
CA GLN A 178 -6.47 -19.99 12.11
C GLN A 178 -7.35 -19.69 13.33
N ARG A 179 -8.61 -19.37 13.09
CA ARG A 179 -9.68 -19.27 14.07
C ARG A 179 -10.93 -19.89 13.46
N VAL A 180 -11.12 -21.19 13.67
CA VAL A 180 -12.37 -21.87 13.31
C VAL A 180 -13.48 -21.37 14.25
N PRO A 181 -14.67 -21.02 13.74
CA PRO A 181 -15.82 -20.76 14.60
C PRO A 181 -16.22 -22.04 15.33
N ASP A 182 -16.26 -22.01 16.66
CA ASP A 182 -16.91 -23.05 17.45
C ASP A 182 -18.43 -22.96 17.18
N LEU A 183 -19.00 -23.99 16.56
CA LEU A 183 -20.45 -24.14 16.36
C LEU A 183 -21.01 -25.20 17.31
#